data_AF-A0A954G9F0-F1
#
_entry.id   AF-A0A954G9F0-F1
#
_cell.length_a   1.000
_cell.length_b   1.000
_cell.length_c   1.000
_cell.angle_alpha   90.00
_cell.angle_beta   90.00
_cell.angle_gamma   90.00
#
_symmetry.space_group_name_H-M   'P 1'
#
loop_
_entity.id
_entity.type
_entity.pdbx_description
1 polymer ?
#
loop_
_entity_poly.entity_id
_entity_poly.type
_entity_poly.pdbx_seq_one_letter_code
_entity_poly.pdbx_strand_id
1 'polypeptide(L)'
;DAIDAHLDDTLEDFDDWLWGKKNSFLKQIARKKCPHGKVTNDMVRKVLIDLGWQSYIYVANCIHAQTRYFMNALRNPLNVQEKQIFEMIYQKQDYLGDFPLLLLKERIPFLKGPMLALLNGHDDFDFVSTIHRLLYYYSEMAEMRRGVDRITQAYSKASRSQNRTIKFFEFNDTHPIEDKGQRHKTKPLEDEQNQGWDD
;
A
#
# COMPACT_ATOMS: atom_id res chain seq x y z
N ASP A 1 -20.99 14.01 -15.14
CA ASP A 1 -19.57 14.03 -14.75
C ASP A 1 -18.94 12.67 -14.92
N ALA A 2 -17.60 12.57 -14.85
CA ALA A 2 -16.86 11.30 -15.04
C ALA A 2 -17.24 10.22 -14.02
N ILE A 3 -17.72 10.63 -12.84
CA ILE A 3 -18.18 9.72 -11.77
C ILE A 3 -19.64 9.34 -11.98
N ASP A 4 -20.48 10.26 -12.45
CA ASP A 4 -21.92 10.03 -12.67
C ASP A 4 -22.22 8.85 -13.59
N ALA A 5 -21.33 8.58 -14.55
CA ALA A 5 -21.45 7.46 -15.48
C ALA A 5 -21.23 6.08 -14.82
N HIS A 6 -20.74 6.06 -13.59
CA HIS A 6 -20.38 4.85 -12.84
C HIS A 6 -21.11 4.77 -11.48
N LEU A 7 -22.14 5.59 -11.26
CA LEU A 7 -22.91 5.57 -9.99
C LEU A 7 -23.75 4.31 -9.81
N ASP A 8 -24.16 3.69 -10.93
CA ASP A 8 -24.96 2.46 -10.95
C ASP A 8 -24.09 1.21 -11.15
N ASP A 9 -22.77 1.37 -11.24
CA ASP A 9 -21.85 0.25 -11.43
C ASP A 9 -21.78 -0.61 -10.15
N THR A 10 -21.46 -1.89 -10.34
CA THR A 10 -21.07 -2.74 -9.21
C THR A 10 -19.74 -2.24 -8.63
N LEU A 11 -19.47 -2.55 -7.36
CA LEU A 11 -18.23 -2.13 -6.71
C LEU A 11 -16.99 -2.66 -7.45
N GLU A 12 -17.04 -3.88 -7.97
CA GLU A 12 -15.92 -4.48 -8.74
C GLU A 12 -15.67 -3.75 -10.06
N ASP A 13 -16.73 -3.40 -10.79
CA ASP A 13 -16.63 -2.68 -12.06
C ASP A 13 -16.11 -1.24 -11.85
N PHE A 14 -16.61 -0.58 -10.80
CA PHE A 14 -16.13 0.74 -10.39
C PHE A 14 -14.64 0.70 -10.00
N ASP A 15 -14.23 -0.31 -9.23
CA ASP A 15 -12.84 -0.46 -8.80
C ASP A 15 -11.90 -0.79 -9.97
N ASP A 16 -12.29 -1.64 -10.93
CA ASP A 16 -11.46 -1.87 -12.13
C ASP A 16 -11.38 -0.62 -13.02
N TRP A 17 -12.43 0.19 -13.09
CA TRP A 17 -12.39 1.47 -13.79
C TRP A 17 -11.49 2.49 -13.08
N LEU A 18 -11.66 2.67 -11.76
CA LEU A 18 -10.99 3.69 -10.97
C LEU A 18 -9.54 3.31 -10.64
N TRP A 19 -9.27 2.05 -10.33
CA TRP A 19 -7.96 1.56 -9.87
C TRP A 19 -7.30 0.54 -10.81
N GLY A 20 -8.05 0.02 -11.78
CA GLY A 20 -7.55 -1.03 -12.67
C GLY A 20 -6.56 -0.54 -13.73
N LYS A 21 -6.10 -1.50 -14.54
CA LYS A 21 -4.97 -1.33 -15.48
C LYS A 21 -5.27 -0.33 -16.60
N LYS A 22 -6.55 -0.04 -16.86
CA LYS A 22 -7.01 0.92 -17.87
C LYS A 22 -7.52 2.22 -17.25
N ASN A 23 -7.18 2.51 -16.00
CA ASN A 23 -7.58 3.75 -15.32
C ASN A 23 -7.37 4.96 -16.24
N SER A 24 -8.48 5.61 -16.56
CA SER A 24 -8.54 6.81 -17.38
C SER A 24 -9.04 8.03 -16.61
N PHE A 25 -9.35 7.88 -15.32
CA PHE A 25 -9.94 8.90 -14.45
C PHE A 25 -9.17 10.22 -14.49
N LEU A 26 -7.84 10.17 -14.32
CA LEU A 26 -6.97 11.35 -14.40
C LEU A 26 -7.09 12.06 -15.76
N LYS A 27 -7.10 11.28 -16.85
CA LYS A 27 -7.19 11.81 -18.21
C LYS A 27 -8.57 12.41 -18.47
N GLN A 28 -9.63 11.83 -17.91
CA GLN A 28 -10.99 12.34 -18.06
C GLN A 28 -11.15 13.69 -17.36
N ILE A 29 -10.63 13.84 -16.14
CA ILE A 29 -10.65 15.11 -15.41
C ILE A 29 -9.81 16.16 -16.16
N ALA A 30 -8.59 15.82 -16.58
CA ALA A 30 -7.70 16.74 -17.27
C ALA A 30 -8.24 17.23 -18.63
N ARG A 31 -9.14 16.45 -19.26
CA ARG A 31 -9.79 16.82 -20.53
C ARG A 31 -10.99 17.76 -20.36
N LYS A 32 -11.50 17.93 -19.14
CA LYS A 32 -12.64 18.82 -18.87
C LYS A 32 -12.23 20.26 -19.19
N LYS A 33 -13.06 21.00 -19.94
CA LYS A 33 -12.82 22.41 -20.23
C LYS A 33 -12.84 23.20 -18.92
N CYS A 34 -11.73 23.86 -18.59
CA CYS A 34 -11.63 24.74 -17.44
C CYS A 34 -11.54 26.20 -17.91
N PRO A 35 -12.32 27.13 -17.34
CA PRO A 35 -12.26 28.56 -17.69
C PRO A 35 -10.89 29.20 -17.45
N HIS A 36 -10.09 28.62 -16.56
CA HIS A 36 -8.82 29.19 -16.07
C HIS A 36 -7.58 28.61 -16.77
N GLY A 37 -7.76 27.90 -17.89
CA GLY A 37 -6.66 27.33 -18.68
C GLY A 37 -6.64 25.80 -18.70
N LYS A 38 -5.60 25.25 -19.34
CA LYS A 38 -5.50 23.80 -19.56
C LYS A 38 -5.06 23.09 -18.29
N VAL A 39 -5.84 22.09 -17.85
CA VAL A 39 -5.50 21.23 -16.73
C VAL A 39 -4.61 20.08 -17.22
N THR A 40 -3.48 19.84 -16.55
CA THR A 40 -2.58 18.72 -16.86
C THR A 40 -2.84 17.53 -15.94
N ASN A 41 -2.44 16.32 -16.35
CA ASN A 41 -2.57 15.12 -15.51
C ASN A 41 -1.82 15.24 -14.18
N ASP A 42 -0.68 15.93 -14.16
CA ASP A 42 0.12 16.09 -12.95
C ASP A 42 -0.55 17.04 -11.95
N MET A 43 -1.22 18.09 -12.45
CA MET A 43 -2.06 18.96 -11.61
C MET A 43 -3.22 18.17 -10.99
N VAL A 44 -3.92 17.36 -11.79
CA VAL A 44 -5.01 16.51 -11.28
C VAL A 44 -4.47 15.53 -10.23
N ARG A 45 -3.34 14.87 -10.51
CA ARG A 45 -2.73 13.93 -9.56
C ARG A 45 -2.40 14.62 -8.25
N LYS A 46 -1.76 15.79 -8.29
CA LYS A 46 -1.43 16.56 -7.07
C LYS A 46 -2.67 16.88 -6.27
N VAL A 47 -3.70 17.45 -6.92
CA VAL A 47 -4.96 17.81 -6.25
C VAL A 47 -5.66 16.59 -5.65
N LEU A 48 -5.68 15.45 -6.35
CA LEU A 48 -6.27 14.22 -5.80
C LEU A 48 -5.50 13.67 -4.60
N ILE A 49 -4.16 13.79 -4.59
CA ILE A 49 -3.34 13.43 -3.43
C ILE A 49 -3.67 14.36 -2.25
N ASP A 50 -3.72 15.68 -2.50
CA ASP A 50 -4.03 16.67 -1.47
C ASP A 50 -5.45 16.45 -0.89
N LEU A 51 -6.43 16.19 -1.76
CA LEU A 51 -7.81 15.86 -1.35
C LEU A 51 -7.87 14.53 -0.58
N GLY A 52 -7.10 13.53 -1.00
CA GLY A 52 -6.97 12.27 -0.28
C GLY A 52 -6.45 12.50 1.13
N TRP A 53 -5.40 13.30 1.27
CA TRP A 53 -4.83 13.66 2.57
C TRP A 53 -5.82 14.42 3.45
N GLN A 54 -6.50 15.43 2.91
CA GLN A 54 -7.55 16.17 3.62
C GLN A 54 -8.70 15.25 4.07
N SER A 55 -9.10 14.30 3.22
CA SER A 55 -10.12 13.31 3.56
C SER A 55 -9.69 12.43 4.71
N TYR A 56 -8.44 11.95 4.72
CA TYR A 56 -7.89 11.21 5.85
C TYR A 56 -7.92 12.05 7.13
N ILE A 57 -7.49 13.32 7.08
CA ILE A 57 -7.50 14.21 8.25
C ILE A 57 -8.93 14.39 8.78
N TYR A 58 -9.88 14.61 7.88
CA TYR A 58 -11.28 14.74 8.23
C TYR A 58 -11.81 13.48 8.95
N VAL A 59 -11.56 12.30 8.38
CA VAL A 59 -11.98 11.02 8.99
C VAL A 59 -11.28 10.81 10.34
N ALA A 60 -9.99 11.14 10.46
CA ALA A 60 -9.24 11.06 11.72
C ALA A 60 -9.87 11.92 12.82
N ASN A 61 -10.27 13.16 12.48
CA ASN A 61 -10.99 14.05 13.39
C ASN A 61 -12.31 13.43 13.86
N CYS A 62 -13.08 12.85 12.95
CA CYS A 62 -14.35 12.20 13.27
C CYS A 62 -14.14 11.00 14.22
N ILE A 63 -13.19 10.10 13.90
CA ILE A 63 -12.86 8.94 14.73
C ILE A 63 -12.43 9.39 16.13
N HIS A 64 -11.51 10.37 16.21
CA HIS A 64 -11.05 10.93 17.47
C HIS A 64 -12.21 11.49 18.31
N ALA A 65 -13.04 12.34 17.73
CA ALA A 65 -14.18 12.93 18.43
C ALA A 65 -15.18 11.86 18.91
N GLN A 66 -15.59 10.96 18.02
CA GLN A 66 -16.53 9.88 18.32
C GLN A 66 -16.01 8.97 19.45
N THR A 67 -14.74 8.60 19.40
CA THR A 67 -14.15 7.69 20.38
C THR A 67 -13.91 8.36 21.74
N ARG A 68 -13.68 9.68 21.78
CA ARG A 68 -13.71 10.43 23.05
C ARG A 68 -15.10 10.47 23.66
N TYR A 69 -16.14 10.72 22.86
CA TYR A 69 -17.51 10.66 23.34
C TYR A 69 -17.88 9.28 23.87
N PHE A 70 -17.46 8.22 23.14
CA PHE A 70 -17.63 6.84 23.58
C PHE A 70 -16.97 6.61 24.95
N MET A 71 -15.70 6.99 25.11
CA MET A 71 -14.97 6.81 26.36
C MET A 71 -15.63 7.57 27.53
N ASN A 72 -16.15 8.76 27.28
CA ASN A 72 -16.86 9.57 28.28
C ASN A 72 -18.25 9.02 28.63
N ALA A 73 -18.88 8.26 27.72
CA ALA A 73 -20.19 7.68 27.92
C ALA A 73 -20.17 6.31 28.62
N LEU A 74 -18.99 5.74 28.87
CA LEU A 74 -18.85 4.47 29.56
C LEU A 74 -19.33 4.61 31.02
N ARG A 75 -20.26 3.73 31.42
CA ARG A 75 -20.77 3.66 32.80
C ARG A 75 -19.67 3.36 33.81
N ASN A 76 -18.75 2.48 33.43
CA ASN A 76 -17.54 2.16 34.19
C ASN A 76 -16.34 2.63 33.36
N PRO A 77 -15.46 3.48 33.90
CA PRO A 77 -14.30 3.94 33.17
C PRO A 77 -13.34 2.78 32.87
N LEU A 78 -12.60 2.90 31.77
CA LEU A 78 -11.53 1.96 31.43
C LEU A 78 -10.46 1.97 32.53
N ASN A 79 -9.87 0.81 32.79
CA ASN A 79 -8.68 0.74 33.63
C ASN A 79 -7.48 1.40 32.91
N VAL A 80 -6.36 1.57 33.63
CA VAL A 80 -5.17 2.28 33.09
C VAL A 80 -4.64 1.63 31.81
N GLN A 81 -4.54 0.31 31.76
CA GLN A 81 -4.03 -0.43 30.61
C GLN A 81 -5.01 -0.37 29.42
N GLU A 82 -6.30 -0.59 29.68
CA GLU A 82 -7.35 -0.49 28.67
C GLU A 82 -7.40 0.90 28.06
N LYS A 83 -7.27 1.94 28.90
CA LYS A 83 -7.24 3.33 28.46
C LYS A 83 -6.04 3.60 27.56
N GLN A 84 -4.84 3.15 27.95
CA GLN A 84 -3.63 3.32 27.12
C GLN A 84 -3.77 2.63 25.75
N ILE A 85 -4.27 1.41 25.71
CA ILE A 85 -4.52 0.68 24.46
C ILE A 85 -5.57 1.42 23.62
N PHE A 86 -6.67 1.85 24.24
CA PHE A 86 -7.75 2.56 23.56
C PHE A 86 -7.25 3.88 22.96
N GLU A 87 -6.48 4.65 23.72
CA GLU A 87 -5.90 5.91 23.27
C GLU A 87 -4.94 5.68 22.11
N MET A 88 -4.05 4.69 22.20
CA MET A 88 -3.12 4.37 21.12
C MET A 88 -3.83 3.98 19.80
N ILE A 89 -4.94 3.23 19.89
CA ILE A 89 -5.65 2.73 18.70
C ILE A 89 -6.54 3.80 18.07
N TYR A 90 -7.32 4.52 18.89
CA TYR A 90 -8.45 5.32 18.44
C TYR A 90 -8.25 6.82 18.53
N GLN A 91 -7.33 7.28 19.39
CA GLN A 91 -7.00 8.69 19.49
C GLN A 91 -5.86 9.03 18.55
N LYS A 92 -5.81 10.31 18.15
CA LYS A 92 -4.74 10.82 17.31
C LYS A 92 -3.41 10.74 18.03
N GLN A 93 -2.38 10.50 17.24
CA GLN A 93 -1.01 10.42 17.70
C GLN A 93 -0.15 11.38 16.87
N ASP A 94 0.53 12.31 17.53
CA ASP A 94 1.35 13.34 16.87
C ASP A 94 2.43 12.71 15.97
N TYR A 95 3.03 11.62 16.45
CA TYR A 95 4.04 10.87 15.70
C TYR A 95 3.48 10.11 14.48
N LEU A 96 2.16 10.00 14.33
CA LEU A 96 1.52 9.49 13.13
C LEU A 96 0.98 10.60 12.25
N GLY A 97 1.32 11.87 12.48
CA GLY A 97 0.77 13.00 11.72
C GLY A 97 -0.69 13.27 12.05
N ASP A 98 -1.04 13.20 13.34
CA ASP A 98 -2.40 13.37 13.87
C ASP A 98 -3.42 12.31 13.41
N PHE A 99 -2.94 11.16 12.94
CA PHE A 99 -3.79 10.02 12.62
C PHE A 99 -3.93 9.05 13.80
N PRO A 100 -5.14 8.53 14.06
CA PRO A 100 -5.29 7.36 14.91
C PRO A 100 -4.70 6.12 14.22
N LEU A 101 -4.11 5.23 15.00
CA LEU A 101 -3.50 4.00 14.49
C LEU A 101 -4.49 3.13 13.70
N LEU A 102 -5.78 3.20 14.02
CA LEU A 102 -6.84 2.51 13.28
C LEU A 102 -6.82 2.80 11.77
N LEU A 103 -6.49 4.03 11.36
CA LEU A 103 -6.39 4.39 9.94
C LEU A 103 -5.17 3.77 9.24
N LEU A 104 -4.22 3.24 10.01
CA LEU A 104 -3.08 2.48 9.55
C LEU A 104 -3.27 0.96 9.76
N LYS A 105 -4.52 0.48 9.86
CA LYS A 105 -4.89 -0.95 10.04
C LYS A 105 -4.00 -1.92 9.28
N GLU A 106 -3.80 -1.68 7.98
CA GLU A 106 -3.04 -2.57 7.11
C GLU A 106 -1.52 -2.56 7.41
N ARG A 107 -1.04 -1.57 8.15
CA ARG A 107 0.35 -1.41 8.58
C ARG A 107 0.57 -1.86 10.02
N ILE A 108 -0.50 -2.12 10.79
CA ILE A 108 -0.41 -2.61 12.17
C ILE A 108 0.52 -3.81 12.32
N PRO A 109 0.53 -4.84 11.45
CA PRO A 109 1.45 -5.96 11.60
C PRO A 109 2.93 -5.55 11.65
N PHE A 110 3.31 -4.51 10.91
CA PHE A 110 4.67 -3.95 10.92
C PHE A 110 4.96 -3.11 12.18
N LEU A 111 3.94 -2.45 12.73
CA LEU A 111 4.09 -1.54 13.87
C LEU A 111 3.84 -2.22 15.23
N LYS A 112 3.30 -3.45 15.23
CA LYS A 112 2.88 -4.16 16.43
C LYS A 112 4.00 -4.35 17.46
N GLY A 113 5.20 -4.69 16.99
CA GLY A 113 6.37 -4.93 17.85
C GLY A 113 6.70 -3.75 18.77
N PRO A 114 7.07 -2.57 18.21
CA PRO A 114 7.37 -1.39 19.02
C PRO A 114 6.16 -0.91 19.84
N MET A 115 4.93 -1.06 19.34
CA MET A 115 3.73 -0.70 20.10
C MET A 115 3.53 -1.54 21.36
N LEU A 116 3.73 -2.85 21.25
CA LEU A 116 3.66 -3.73 22.43
C LEU A 116 4.80 -3.47 23.41
N ALA A 117 5.99 -3.16 22.92
CA ALA A 117 7.12 -2.80 23.78
C ALA A 117 6.81 -1.52 24.59
N LEU A 118 6.23 -0.50 23.95
CA LEU A 118 5.77 0.72 24.64
C LEU A 118 4.70 0.41 25.69
N LEU A 119 3.69 -0.39 25.34
CA LEU A 119 2.62 -0.78 26.28
C LEU A 119 3.11 -1.60 27.47
N ASN A 120 4.20 -2.36 27.30
CA ASN A 120 4.82 -3.13 28.37
C ASN A 120 5.82 -2.31 29.22
N GLY A 121 5.97 -1.01 28.95
CA GLY A 121 6.87 -0.13 29.70
C GLY A 121 8.35 -0.35 29.40
N HIS A 122 8.69 -0.84 28.21
CA HIS A 122 10.09 -0.91 27.78
C HIS A 122 10.54 0.48 27.30
N ASP A 123 11.34 1.17 28.12
CA ASP A 123 11.87 2.51 27.83
C ASP A 123 13.21 2.49 27.03
N ASP A 124 13.69 1.31 26.64
CA ASP A 124 15.03 1.12 26.07
C ASP A 124 15.20 1.59 24.61
N PHE A 125 14.16 2.12 23.96
CA PHE A 125 14.25 2.53 22.57
C PHE A 125 13.45 3.79 22.26
N ASP A 126 13.97 4.59 21.32
CA ASP A 126 13.24 5.71 20.75
C ASP A 126 12.07 5.19 19.91
N PHE A 127 10.90 5.14 20.53
CA PHE A 127 9.67 4.63 19.94
C PHE A 127 9.26 5.41 18.68
N VAL A 128 9.30 6.75 18.74
CA VAL A 128 8.87 7.60 17.63
C VAL A 128 9.77 7.40 16.41
N SER A 129 11.09 7.46 16.61
CA SER A 129 12.05 7.22 15.53
C SER A 129 11.90 5.81 14.94
N THR A 130 11.65 4.82 15.79
CA THR A 130 11.42 3.43 15.34
C THR A 130 10.18 3.32 14.47
N ILE A 131 9.05 3.92 14.87
CA ILE A 131 7.82 3.94 14.09
C ILE A 131 8.04 4.62 12.74
N HIS A 132 8.68 5.79 12.70
CA HIS A 132 8.99 6.49 11.45
C HIS A 132 9.88 5.67 10.53
N ARG A 133 10.90 4.99 11.10
CA ARG A 133 11.80 4.13 10.33
C ARG A 133 11.08 2.94 9.71
N LEU A 134 10.17 2.30 10.45
CA LEU A 134 9.37 1.19 9.94
C LEU A 134 8.41 1.62 8.84
N LEU A 135 7.76 2.78 8.99
CA LEU A 135 6.91 3.35 7.95
C LEU A 135 7.71 3.70 6.69
N TYR A 136 8.92 4.22 6.85
CA TYR A 136 9.84 4.48 5.74
C TYR A 136 10.26 3.18 5.02
N TYR A 137 10.64 2.13 5.75
CA TYR A 137 10.94 0.84 5.12
C TYR A 137 9.73 0.28 4.38
N TYR A 138 8.53 0.47 4.92
CA TYR A 138 7.31 0.07 4.23
C TYR A 138 7.12 0.83 2.90
N SER A 139 7.37 2.14 2.86
CA SER A 139 7.25 2.90 1.60
C SER A 139 8.22 2.39 0.54
N GLU A 140 9.47 2.12 0.91
CA GLU A 140 10.49 1.56 0.00
C GLU A 140 10.08 0.17 -0.52
N MET A 141 9.66 -0.73 0.38
CA MET A 141 9.22 -2.08 0.00
C MET A 141 7.98 -2.06 -0.89
N ALA A 142 7.05 -1.14 -0.64
CA ALA A 142 5.84 -1.00 -1.44
C ALA A 142 6.17 -0.58 -2.88
N GLU A 143 7.13 0.32 -3.08
CA GLU A 143 7.60 0.69 -4.42
C GLU A 143 8.28 -0.48 -5.14
N MET A 144 9.18 -1.18 -4.44
CA MET A 144 9.89 -2.34 -4.99
C MET A 144 8.92 -3.44 -5.41
N ARG A 145 7.95 -3.78 -4.54
CA ARG A 145 6.90 -4.76 -4.86
C ARG A 145 6.09 -4.36 -6.09
N ARG A 146 5.66 -3.09 -6.18
CA ARG A 146 4.95 -2.58 -7.37
C ARG A 146 5.82 -2.60 -8.62
N GLY A 147 7.14 -2.45 -8.49
CA GLY A 147 8.11 -2.61 -9.58
C GLY A 147 8.15 -4.05 -10.09
N VAL A 148 8.31 -5.01 -9.18
CA VAL A 148 8.30 -6.45 -9.49
C VAL A 148 6.96 -6.85 -10.12
N ASP A 149 5.82 -6.41 -9.58
CA ASP A 149 4.51 -6.71 -10.15
C ASP A 149 4.36 -6.18 -11.59
N ARG A 150 4.86 -4.96 -11.86
CA ARG A 150 4.88 -4.39 -13.21
C ARG A 150 5.70 -5.25 -14.17
N ILE A 151 6.87 -5.70 -13.73
CA ILE A 151 7.77 -6.56 -14.49
C ILE A 151 7.11 -7.92 -14.78
N THR A 152 6.58 -8.60 -13.76
CA THR A 152 5.87 -9.89 -13.88
C THR A 152 4.65 -9.78 -14.81
N GLN A 153 3.91 -8.67 -14.75
CA GLN A 153 2.81 -8.41 -15.68
C GLN A 153 3.29 -8.17 -17.12
N ALA A 154 4.43 -7.50 -17.32
CA ALA A 154 5.01 -7.32 -18.64
C ALA A 154 5.49 -8.66 -19.23
N TYR A 155 6.15 -9.48 -18.43
CA TYR A 155 6.59 -10.82 -18.82
C TYR A 155 5.41 -11.75 -19.14
N SER A 156 4.39 -11.80 -18.30
CA SER A 156 3.19 -12.63 -18.56
C SER A 156 2.44 -12.21 -19.83
N LYS A 157 2.37 -10.91 -20.16
CA LYS A 157 1.81 -10.43 -21.44
C LYS A 157 2.66 -10.86 -22.64
N ALA A 158 3.99 -10.71 -22.55
CA ALA A 158 4.90 -11.14 -23.61
C ALA A 158 4.80 -12.66 -23.85
N SER A 159 4.77 -13.47 -22.80
CA SER A 159 4.64 -14.93 -22.88
C SER A 159 3.28 -15.37 -23.42
N ARG A 160 2.17 -14.71 -23.06
CA ARG A 160 0.83 -14.96 -23.64
C ARG A 160 0.77 -14.62 -25.12
N SER A 161 1.45 -13.56 -25.57
CA SER A 161 1.52 -13.21 -27.01
C SER A 161 2.35 -14.21 -27.83
N GLN A 162 3.19 -15.01 -27.18
CA GLN A 162 4.09 -15.99 -27.80
C GLN A 162 3.75 -17.45 -27.49
N ASN A 163 2.61 -17.72 -26.83
CA ASN A 163 2.19 -19.07 -26.41
C ASN A 163 3.27 -19.85 -25.62
N ARG A 164 4.06 -19.16 -24.78
CA ARG A 164 5.11 -19.77 -23.97
C ARG A 164 4.67 -19.92 -22.51
N THR A 165 4.86 -21.12 -21.96
CA THR A 165 4.60 -21.44 -20.55
C THR A 165 5.47 -20.58 -19.62
N ILE A 166 4.87 -19.91 -18.64
CA ILE A 166 5.55 -19.02 -17.71
C ILE A 166 6.38 -19.89 -16.73
N LYS A 167 7.71 -19.81 -16.79
CA LYS A 167 8.60 -20.33 -15.74
C LYS A 167 8.90 -19.18 -14.76
N PHE A 168 8.51 -19.36 -13.49
CA PHE A 168 8.89 -18.44 -12.42
C PHE A 168 10.37 -18.69 -12.10
N PHE A 169 11.18 -17.64 -12.10
CA PHE A 169 12.58 -17.70 -11.67
C PHE A 169 12.66 -17.13 -10.26
N GLU A 170 13.12 -17.93 -9.30
CA GLU A 170 13.48 -17.45 -7.97
C GLU A 170 14.74 -16.59 -8.06
N PHE A 171 14.71 -15.45 -7.38
CA PHE A 171 15.86 -14.56 -7.25
C PHE A 171 16.80 -15.15 -6.18
N ASN A 172 18.01 -15.53 -6.56
CA ASN A 172 19.00 -16.11 -5.64
C ASN A 172 19.92 -15.01 -5.12
N ASP A 173 19.76 -14.62 -3.85
CA ASP A 173 20.43 -13.49 -3.19
C ASP A 173 21.92 -13.70 -2.85
N THR A 174 22.53 -14.79 -3.31
CA THR A 174 23.92 -15.16 -2.94
C THR A 174 25.02 -14.43 -3.73
N HIS A 175 24.67 -13.67 -4.77
CA HIS A 175 25.64 -12.86 -5.52
C HIS A 175 25.06 -11.49 -5.91
N PRO A 176 25.48 -10.38 -5.26
CA PRO A 176 25.11 -9.04 -5.73
C PRO A 176 25.92 -8.74 -6.99
N ILE A 177 25.24 -8.55 -8.13
CA ILE A 177 25.90 -8.31 -9.42
C ILE A 177 25.91 -6.81 -9.72
N GLU A 178 27.12 -6.26 -9.89
CA GLU A 178 27.33 -4.93 -10.47
C GLU A 178 26.88 -4.89 -11.93
N ASP A 179 25.96 -3.99 -12.26
CA ASP A 179 25.37 -3.83 -13.59
C ASP A 179 26.39 -3.27 -14.60
N LYS A 180 26.89 -4.14 -15.48
CA LYS A 180 27.70 -3.77 -16.65
C LYS A 180 27.05 -4.19 -17.97
N GLY A 181 25.73 -4.00 -18.10
CA GLY A 181 25.10 -3.75 -19.40
C GLY A 181 25.27 -4.80 -20.50
N GLN A 182 25.51 -6.07 -20.17
CA GLN A 182 25.51 -7.16 -21.16
C GLN A 182 24.38 -8.15 -20.90
N ARG A 183 23.48 -8.28 -21.89
CA ARG A 183 22.45 -9.32 -21.92
C ARG A 183 23.11 -10.68 -22.12
N HIS A 184 23.27 -11.45 -21.05
CA HIS A 184 23.65 -12.85 -21.18
C HIS A 184 22.44 -13.79 -21.30
N LYS A 185 22.56 -14.72 -22.25
CA LYS A 185 21.64 -15.84 -22.47
C LYS A 185 21.92 -16.89 -21.40
N THR A 186 20.97 -17.11 -20.49
CA THR A 186 21.00 -18.23 -19.56
C THR A 186 20.42 -19.49 -20.23
N LYS A 187 21.19 -20.58 -20.21
CA LYS A 187 20.70 -21.92 -20.58
C LYS A 187 19.91 -22.50 -19.40
N PRO A 188 18.81 -23.24 -19.64
CA PRO A 188 18.16 -24.03 -18.60
C PRO A 188 19.09 -25.18 -18.18
N LEU A 189 19.16 -25.46 -16.89
CA LEU A 189 19.66 -26.74 -16.39
C LEU A 189 18.51 -27.75 -16.33
N GLU A 190 18.85 -29.00 -16.69
CA GLU A 190 18.12 -30.26 -16.56
C GLU A 190 17.11 -30.63 -17.66
N ASP A 191 17.66 -31.25 -18.71
CA ASP A 191 17.08 -32.45 -19.33
C ASP A 191 17.53 -33.65 -18.48
N GLU A 192 16.78 -34.03 -17.43
CA GLU A 192 16.91 -35.39 -16.92
C GLU A 192 16.23 -36.34 -17.90
N GLN A 193 17.07 -37.12 -18.57
CA GLN A 193 16.71 -38.13 -19.54
C GLN A 193 15.79 -39.16 -18.89
N ASN A 194 14.56 -39.19 -19.38
CA ASN A 194 13.64 -40.31 -19.27
C ASN A 194 14.23 -41.51 -20.06
N GLN A 195 15.06 -42.33 -19.41
CA GLN A 195 15.31 -43.73 -19.77
C GLN A 195 14.63 -44.55 -18.67
N GLY A 196 13.43 -45.11 -18.89
CA GLY A 196 13.24 -46.26 -19.75
C GLY A 196 13.76 -47.53 -19.06
N TRP A 197 13.00 -48.07 -18.09
CA TRP A 197 13.14 -49.45 -17.64
C TRP A 197 12.09 -50.27 -18.40
N ASP A 198 12.51 -50.91 -19.50
CA ASP A 198 11.77 -52.01 -20.13
C ASP A 198 12.30 -53.33 -19.53
N ASP A 199 11.36 -54.16 -19.07
CA ASP A 199 11.37 -55.60 -18.70
C ASP A 199 12.53 -56.21 -17.90
#